data_AF-A0A7S3BEV1-F1
#
_entry.id   AF-A0A7S3BEV1-F1
#
_cell.length_a   1.000
_cell.length_b   1.000
_cell.length_c   1.000
_cell.angle_alpha   90.00
_cell.angle_beta   90.00
_cell.angle_gamma   90.00
#
_symmetry.space_group_name_H-M   'P 1'
#
loop_
_entity.id
_entity.type
_entity.pdbx_description
1 polymer ?
#
loop_
_entity_poly.entity_id
_entity_poly.type
_entity_poly.pdbx_seq_one_letter_code
_entity_poly.pdbx_strand_id
1 'polypeptide(L)'
;STLELLRGGPASMDAARAALAAARETGAHVVAKDAYGRLLAPVTGMDKVICIGMNYKDHCEEMGAPLPEEPRVFCKFPSCVSAGGDPIPLSEGGVRTEQLDVEVEMAVVIGHE
;
A
#
# COMPACT_ATOMS: atom_id res chain seq x y z
N SER A 1 -4.82 -15.32 -5.91
CA SER A 1 -4.99 -14.04 -5.17
C SER A 1 -3.67 -13.28 -5.16
N THR A 2 -3.65 -11.99 -4.80
CA THR A 2 -2.38 -11.24 -4.69
C THR A 2 -1.44 -11.88 -3.66
N LEU A 3 -1.97 -12.38 -2.54
CA LEU A 3 -1.16 -13.08 -1.53
C LEU A 3 -0.50 -14.35 -2.07
N GLU A 4 -1.21 -15.15 -2.88
CA GLU A 4 -0.63 -16.36 -3.48
C GLU A 4 0.48 -16.02 -4.49
N LEU A 5 0.28 -14.95 -5.29
CA LEU A 5 1.32 -14.44 -6.18
C LEU A 5 2.58 -14.06 -5.39
N LEU A 6 2.41 -13.28 -4.31
CA LEU A 6 3.49 -12.81 -3.46
C LEU A 6 4.22 -13.96 -2.75
N ARG A 7 3.46 -14.89 -2.16
CA ARG A 7 4.01 -16.08 -1.46
C ARG A 7 4.72 -17.06 -2.37
N GLY A 8 4.41 -17.06 -3.67
CA GLY A 8 5.14 -17.88 -4.64
C GLY A 8 6.51 -17.31 -5.03
N GLY A 9 6.89 -16.15 -4.49
CA GLY A 9 8.24 -15.60 -4.62
C GLY A 9 8.66 -15.33 -6.07
N PRO A 10 9.98 -15.41 -6.37
CA PRO A 10 10.51 -15.09 -7.70
C PRO A 10 9.85 -15.89 -8.84
N ALA A 11 9.58 -17.18 -8.64
CA ALA A 11 8.98 -18.04 -9.67
C ALA A 11 7.58 -17.56 -10.09
N SER A 12 6.73 -17.23 -9.11
CA SER A 12 5.40 -16.68 -9.40
C SER A 12 5.46 -15.29 -10.03
N MET A 13 6.42 -14.46 -9.62
CA MET A 13 6.61 -13.13 -10.20
C MET A 13 7.10 -13.22 -11.65
N ASP A 14 8.00 -14.13 -11.96
CA ASP A 14 8.49 -14.37 -13.32
C ASP A 14 7.37 -14.92 -14.22
N ALA A 15 6.59 -15.87 -13.72
CA ALA A 15 5.41 -16.38 -14.42
C ALA A 15 4.40 -15.26 -14.73
N ALA A 16 4.13 -14.37 -13.77
CA ALA A 16 3.25 -13.22 -13.97
C ALA A 16 3.80 -12.23 -15.00
N ARG A 17 5.12 -11.96 -14.99
CA ARG A 17 5.77 -11.11 -16.01
C ARG A 17 5.70 -11.71 -17.41
N ALA A 18 5.95 -13.02 -17.53
CA ALA A 18 5.84 -13.73 -18.80
C ALA A 18 4.39 -13.71 -19.33
N ALA A 19 3.41 -13.95 -18.47
CA ALA A 19 1.99 -13.84 -18.83
C ALA A 19 1.62 -12.43 -19.28
N LEU A 20 2.12 -11.39 -18.59
CA LEU A 20 1.90 -9.99 -18.98
C LEU A 20 2.54 -9.67 -20.34
N ALA A 21 3.73 -10.18 -20.64
CA ALA A 21 4.38 -9.99 -21.93
C ALA A 21 3.55 -10.61 -23.07
N ALA A 22 3.13 -11.86 -22.89
CA ALA A 22 2.28 -12.57 -23.87
C ALA A 22 0.93 -11.87 -24.08
N ALA A 23 0.30 -11.37 -23.01
CA ALA A 23 -0.96 -10.61 -23.10
C ALA A 23 -0.79 -9.30 -23.89
N ARG A 24 0.35 -8.62 -23.76
CA ARG A 24 0.65 -7.39 -24.52
C ARG A 24 0.86 -7.64 -26.01
N GLU A 25 1.43 -8.78 -26.38
CA GLU A 25 1.63 -9.16 -27.78
C GLU A 25 0.33 -9.62 -28.45
N THR A 26 -0.47 -10.41 -27.73
CA THR A 26 -1.67 -11.05 -28.28
C THR A 26 -2.94 -10.23 -28.12
N GLY A 27 -2.96 -9.29 -27.17
CA GLY A 27 -4.19 -8.61 -26.73
C GLY A 27 -5.15 -9.52 -25.96
N ALA A 28 -4.81 -10.79 -25.75
CA ALA A 28 -5.63 -11.74 -25.01
C ALA A 28 -5.55 -11.46 -23.50
N HIS A 29 -6.63 -11.78 -22.78
CA HIS A 29 -6.72 -11.61 -21.31
C HIS A 29 -6.51 -10.18 -20.81
N VAL A 30 -6.70 -9.17 -21.68
CA VAL A 30 -6.68 -7.75 -21.31
C VAL A 30 -8.10 -7.32 -20.93
N VAL A 31 -8.24 -6.75 -19.73
CA VAL A 31 -9.48 -6.13 -19.27
C VAL A 31 -9.32 -4.62 -19.39
N ALA A 32 -10.27 -3.95 -20.07
CA ALA A 32 -10.28 -2.50 -20.17
C ALA A 32 -10.46 -1.86 -18.78
N LYS A 33 -9.92 -0.65 -18.61
CA LYS A 33 -9.88 0.02 -17.30
C LYS A 33 -11.28 0.30 -16.73
N ASP A 34 -12.24 0.55 -17.60
CA ASP A 34 -13.65 0.78 -17.31
C ASP A 34 -14.48 -0.52 -17.28
N ALA A 35 -13.89 -1.65 -17.64
CA ALA A 35 -14.56 -2.96 -17.64
C ALA A 35 -14.37 -3.75 -16.34
N TYR A 36 -13.41 -3.38 -15.48
CA TYR A 36 -13.30 -3.97 -14.15
C TYR A 36 -14.20 -3.23 -13.15
N GLY A 37 -14.68 -3.95 -12.13
CA GLY A 37 -15.54 -3.39 -11.08
C GLY A 37 -14.78 -2.52 -10.06
N ARG A 38 -15.20 -2.54 -8.79
CA ARG A 38 -14.45 -1.85 -7.74
C ARG A 38 -13.09 -2.52 -7.52
N LEU A 39 -12.01 -1.75 -7.59
CA LEU A 39 -10.69 -2.20 -7.12
C LEU A 39 -10.67 -2.23 -5.60
N LEU A 40 -10.05 -3.28 -5.06
CA LEU A 40 -9.82 -3.43 -3.62
C LEU A 40 -8.41 -2.93 -3.27
N ALA A 41 -8.10 -2.89 -1.98
CA ALA A 41 -6.71 -2.77 -1.54
C ALA A 41 -5.84 -3.84 -2.23
N PRO A 42 -4.61 -3.51 -2.66
CA PRO A 42 -3.77 -4.41 -3.44
C PRO A 42 -3.44 -5.70 -2.68
N VAL A 43 -3.33 -5.61 -1.35
CA VAL A 43 -3.13 -6.74 -0.45
C VAL A 43 -4.21 -6.72 0.61
N THR A 44 -4.82 -7.88 0.85
CA THR A 44 -5.77 -8.12 1.94
C THR A 44 -5.25 -9.29 2.78
N GLY A 45 -5.60 -9.35 4.08
CA GLY A 45 -5.17 -10.46 4.95
C GLY A 45 -3.68 -10.47 5.29
N MET A 46 -3.02 -9.30 5.30
CA MET A 46 -1.65 -9.15 5.80
C MET A 46 -1.60 -9.15 7.34
N ASP A 47 -0.49 -9.60 7.90
CA ASP A 47 -0.33 -9.71 9.36
C ASP A 47 0.03 -8.39 10.03
N LYS A 48 0.83 -7.54 9.37
CA LYS A 48 1.38 -6.30 9.95
C LYS A 48 1.51 -5.20 8.91
N VAL A 49 1.32 -3.94 9.34
CA VAL A 49 1.77 -2.74 8.61
C VAL A 49 2.90 -2.12 9.43
N ILE A 50 4.11 -2.16 8.90
CA ILE A 50 5.30 -1.58 9.52
C ILE A 50 5.56 -0.24 8.85
N CYS A 51 5.59 0.83 9.64
CA CYS A 51 5.77 2.19 9.19
C CYS A 51 7.14 2.72 9.62
N ILE A 52 7.68 3.63 8.82
CA ILE A 52 8.92 4.35 9.12
C ILE A 52 8.56 5.83 9.24
N GLY A 53 8.80 6.43 10.40
CA GLY A 53 8.62 7.85 10.63
C GLY A 53 9.88 8.65 10.33
N MET A 54 9.72 9.91 9.93
CA MET A 54 10.82 10.87 9.73
C MET A 54 11.92 10.38 8.77
N ASN A 55 11.54 9.64 7.73
CA ASN A 55 12.43 9.18 6.67
C ASN A 55 12.43 10.08 5.42
N TYR A 56 11.72 11.21 5.47
CA TYR A 56 11.72 12.25 4.46
C TYR A 56 12.39 13.49 5.05
N LYS A 57 13.55 13.86 4.48
CA LYS A 57 14.36 14.98 4.99
C LYS A 57 13.57 16.29 4.99
N ASP A 58 12.94 16.61 3.87
CA ASP A 58 12.19 17.86 3.69
C ASP A 58 11.03 17.98 4.71
N HIS A 59 10.34 16.86 4.99
CA HIS A 59 9.28 16.81 5.99
C HIS A 59 9.82 16.99 7.43
N CYS A 60 11.02 16.49 7.73
CA CYS A 60 11.67 16.77 9.03
C CYS A 60 12.02 18.25 9.18
N GLU A 61 12.53 18.88 8.11
CA GLU A 61 12.85 20.31 8.08
C GLU A 61 11.60 21.17 8.27
N GLU A 62 10.48 20.81 7.62
CA GLU A 62 9.18 21.48 7.77
C GLU A 62 8.67 21.47 9.21
N MET A 63 8.77 20.32 9.89
CA MET A 63 8.38 20.17 11.29
C MET A 63 9.37 20.82 12.28
N GLY A 64 10.54 21.28 11.82
CA GLY A 64 11.64 21.72 12.68
C GLY A 64 12.22 20.57 13.52
N ALA A 65 12.10 19.33 13.05
CA ALA A 65 12.58 18.13 13.71
C ALA A 65 13.98 17.75 13.20
N PRO A 66 14.90 17.31 14.07
CA PRO A 66 16.19 16.79 13.63
C PRO A 66 16.02 15.50 12.84
N LEU A 67 16.87 15.29 11.84
CA LEU A 67 16.96 14.00 11.15
C LEU A 67 17.32 12.90 12.17
N PRO A 68 16.60 11.76 12.16
CA PRO A 68 16.91 10.68 13.07
C PRO A 68 18.19 9.95 12.65
N GLU A 69 19.02 9.55 13.61
CA GLU A 69 20.24 8.76 13.37
C GLU A 69 19.93 7.29 13.01
N GLU A 70 18.77 6.79 13.43
CA GLU A 70 18.26 5.45 13.15
C GLU A 70 16.80 5.50 12.70
N PRO A 71 16.31 4.55 11.88
CA PRO A 71 14.92 4.54 11.43
C PRO A 71 13.92 4.47 12.59
N ARG A 72 12.95 5.39 12.61
CA ARG A 72 11.87 5.35 13.60
C ARG A 72 10.78 4.38 13.16
N VAL A 73 10.85 3.16 13.68
CA VAL A 73 9.90 2.10 13.33
C VAL A 73 8.68 2.13 14.26
N PHE A 74 7.49 2.05 13.67
CA PHE A 74 6.24 1.83 14.40
C PHE A 74 5.29 0.94 13.61
N CYS A 75 4.18 0.51 14.21
CA CYS A 75 3.21 -0.38 13.56
C CYS A 75 1.82 0.25 13.55
N LYS A 76 1.07 0.00 12.47
CA LYS A 76 -0.37 0.21 12.39
C LYS A 76 -1.08 -1.15 12.28
N PHE A 77 -2.36 -1.19 12.69
CA PHE A 77 -3.18 -2.39 12.51
C PHE A 77 -3.48 -2.62 11.01
N PRO A 78 -3.49 -3.88 10.52
CA PRO A 78 -3.85 -4.17 9.13
C PRO A 78 -5.20 -3.60 8.67
N SER A 79 -6.12 -3.36 9.61
CA SER A 79 -7.43 -2.73 9.36
C SER A 79 -7.35 -1.27 8.91
N CYS A 80 -6.17 -0.64 8.92
CA CYS A 80 -5.99 0.75 8.46
C CYS A 80 -5.81 0.87 6.94
N VAL A 81 -5.69 -0.23 6.20
CA VAL A 81 -5.52 -0.21 4.74
C VAL A 81 -6.86 -0.41 4.06
N SER A 82 -7.26 0.57 3.24
CA SER A 82 -8.49 0.56 2.45
C SER A 82 -8.20 0.64 0.94
N ALA A 83 -9.22 0.48 0.11
CA ALA A 83 -9.07 0.67 -1.32
C ALA A 83 -8.97 2.16 -1.66
N GLY A 84 -8.31 2.48 -2.78
CA GLY A 84 -8.25 3.86 -3.28
C GLY A 84 -9.66 4.39 -3.55
N GLY A 85 -9.97 5.56 -2.98
CA GLY A 85 -11.28 6.20 -3.08
C GLY A 85 -12.31 5.76 -2.04
N ASP A 86 -11.96 4.83 -1.13
CA ASP A 86 -12.82 4.52 0.01
C ASP A 86 -12.93 5.75 0.95
N PRO A 87 -14.12 6.01 1.53
CA PRO A 87 -14.28 7.08 2.50
C PRO A 87 -13.46 6.79 3.76
N ILE A 88 -12.95 7.85 4.40
CA ILE A 88 -12.37 7.78 5.75
C ILE A 88 -13.45 8.20 6.74
N PRO A 89 -14.13 7.24 7.40
CA PRO A 89 -15.22 7.57 8.30
C PRO A 89 -14.67 8.26 9.55
N LEU A 90 -15.20 9.42 9.86
CA LEU A 90 -15.04 10.04 11.17
C LEU A 90 -16.07 9.41 12.11
N SER A 91 -15.65 8.93 13.28
CA SER A 91 -16.54 8.25 14.21
C SER A 91 -17.75 9.13 14.57
N GLU A 92 -18.96 8.65 14.30
CA GLU A 92 -20.19 9.29 14.73
C GLU A 92 -20.38 9.03 16.24
N GLY A 93 -20.03 10.02 17.08
CA GLY A 93 -20.36 9.98 18.52
C GLY A 93 -19.25 10.29 19.54
N GLY A 94 -18.06 10.75 19.13
CA GLY A 94 -16.94 11.05 20.04
C GLY A 94 -16.02 12.19 19.57
N VAL A 95 -14.95 12.45 20.33
CA VAL A 95 -13.96 13.54 20.11
C VAL A 95 -13.57 13.62 18.64
N ARG A 96 -14.06 14.66 17.98
CA ARG A 96 -13.66 15.00 16.61
C ARG A 96 -12.28 15.62 16.70
N THR A 97 -11.31 15.07 15.98
CA THR A 97 -10.04 15.79 15.77
C THR A 97 -10.33 17.05 14.95
N GLU A 98 -9.80 18.19 15.39
CA GLU A 98 -9.81 19.44 14.62
C GLU A 98 -8.59 19.53 13.68
N GLN A 99 -7.70 18.55 13.75
CA GLN A 99 -6.42 18.50 13.02
C GLN A 99 -6.33 17.20 12.21
N LEU A 100 -7.40 16.86 11.49
CA LEU A 100 -7.33 15.80 10.50
C LEU A 100 -6.42 16.27 9.37
N ASP A 101 -5.36 15.51 9.11
CA ASP A 101 -4.40 15.81 8.06
C ASP A 101 -4.07 14.57 7.22
N VAL A 102 -3.40 14.79 6.10
CA VAL A 102 -2.99 13.75 5.15
C VAL A 102 -1.48 13.63 5.12
N GLU A 103 -1.01 12.39 5.07
CA GLU A 103 0.40 12.07 4.86
C GLU A 103 0.57 11.41 3.50
N VAL A 104 1.50 11.93 2.70
CA VAL A 104 1.86 11.31 1.41
C VAL A 104 2.99 10.33 1.66
N GLU A 105 2.65 9.04 1.71
CA GLU A 105 3.60 7.97 1.99
C GLU A 105 3.82 7.05 0.77
N MET A 106 4.96 6.35 0.76
CA MET A 106 5.22 5.23 -0.15
C MET A 106 5.25 3.93 0.64
N ALA A 107 4.45 2.96 0.24
CA ALA A 107 4.43 1.62 0.83
C ALA A 107 5.14 0.61 -0.09
N VAL A 108 5.85 -0.32 0.52
CA VAL A 108 6.37 -1.52 -0.15
C VAL A 108 5.68 -2.76 0.42
N VAL A 109 5.45 -3.75 -0.42
CA VAL A 109 4.85 -5.03 -0.01
C VAL A 109 5.93 -6.08 0.08
N ILE A 110 6.11 -6.67 1.26
CA ILE A 110 7.02 -7.79 1.49
C ILE A 110 6.26 -9.09 1.26
N GLY A 111 6.62 -9.82 0.20
CA GLY A 111 5.88 -11.00 -0.25
C GLY A 111 6.49 -12.36 0.12
N HIS A 112 7.82 -12.42 0.20
CA HIS A 112 8.60 -13.64 0.45
C HIS A 112 9.96 -13.25 1.05
N GLU A 113 10.55 -14.13 1.87
CA GLU A 113 11.91 -14.01 2.42
C GLU A 113 12.99 -14.38 1.40
#